data_AF-A0A1G6UR20-F1
#
_entry.id   AF-A0A1G6UR20-F1
#
_cell.length_a   1.000
_cell.length_b   1.000
_cell.length_c   1.000
_cell.angle_alpha   90.00
_cell.angle_beta   90.00
_cell.angle_gamma   90.00
#
_symmetry.space_group_name_H-M   'P 1'
#
loop_
_entity.id
_entity.type
_entity.pdbx_description
1 polymer ?
#
loop_
_entity_poly.entity_id
_entity_poly.type
_entity_poly.pdbx_seq_one_letter_code
_entity_poly.pdbx_strand_id
1 'polypeptide(L)'
;MSIRMTCRDCGHSHSYRTQGLADHHFPRHSCAAQNVRMARRRRRVARERSSGEQRECTHPQAHHEHGTRLAYVLDKCRCRPCRDAVRVYESARSRRIAYGRPGSLVDADPVRAHLKDLSAQGMGWKRAAAAAGVANGTVYAILYGKLLSQPDHPEHRPPRKRVRRDIAEKLLAVQVTLAAGALVDGTGTRRRLQALVAIGWSMSELGRRLGWQPANAWKLVTGEGQVTHHTAAGVRALYDELWNQPVTGSDRATKTSATRASQLAGRNGWLPPLAWDDDLIDDPASTPSCESGTRRDALEDIVWLADQGETLTAIARHLQLAESTVEQRLRRHDRVDLLHRLRPVAA
;
A
#
# COMPACT_ATOMS: atom_id res chain seq x y z
N MET A 1 17.30 -54.20 41.45
CA MET A 1 15.96 -54.13 42.08
C MET A 1 15.73 -52.71 42.56
N SER A 2 14.62 -52.06 42.20
CA SER A 2 14.28 -50.71 42.71
C SER A 2 13.23 -50.80 43.79
N ILE A 3 13.40 -50.05 44.88
CA ILE A 3 12.47 -50.02 46.01
C ILE A 3 11.50 -48.86 45.84
N ARG A 4 10.20 -49.14 45.87
CA ARG A 4 9.14 -48.14 45.72
C ARG A 4 8.52 -47.82 47.08
N MET A 5 8.60 -46.55 47.49
CA MET A 5 7.96 -46.06 48.71
C MET A 5 6.72 -45.23 48.35
N THR A 6 5.64 -45.36 49.12
CA THR A 6 4.40 -44.58 48.94
C THR A 6 3.89 -44.06 50.28
N CYS A 7 3.60 -42.76 50.36
CA CYS A 7 3.14 -42.11 51.57
C CYS A 7 1.63 -42.29 51.69
N ARG A 8 1.15 -42.72 52.86
CA ARG A 8 -0.27 -43.00 53.10
C ARG A 8 -1.11 -41.73 53.18
N ASP A 9 -0.55 -40.62 53.67
CA ASP A 9 -1.30 -39.38 53.89
C ASP A 9 -1.49 -38.54 52.62
N CYS A 10 -0.47 -38.46 51.77
CA CYS A 10 -0.48 -37.59 50.58
C CYS A 10 -0.36 -38.35 49.24
N GLY A 11 -0.21 -39.69 49.28
CA GLY A 11 -0.06 -40.53 48.09
C GLY A 11 1.21 -40.28 47.28
N HIS A 12 2.20 -39.56 47.83
CA HIS A 12 3.50 -39.37 47.18
C HIS A 12 4.19 -40.72 47.00
N SER A 13 4.57 -41.07 45.77
CA SER A 13 5.35 -42.29 45.50
C SER A 13 6.63 -41.97 44.74
N HIS A 14 7.72 -42.62 45.12
CA HIS A 14 9.02 -42.50 44.47
C HIS A 14 9.75 -43.85 44.50
N SER A 15 10.54 -44.12 43.46
CA SER A 15 11.35 -45.34 43.35
C SER A 15 12.82 -45.01 43.55
N TYR A 16 13.49 -45.77 44.43
CA TYR A 16 14.89 -45.59 44.79
C TYR A 16 15.71 -46.80 44.37
N ARG A 17 17.00 -46.59 44.10
CA ARG A 17 17.94 -47.65 43.69
C ARG A 17 18.34 -48.57 44.84
N THR A 18 18.35 -48.06 46.08
CA THR A 18 18.74 -48.79 47.29
C THR A 18 17.85 -48.40 48.47
N GLN A 19 17.81 -49.24 49.51
CA GLN A 19 17.00 -49.00 50.72
C GLN A 19 17.50 -47.78 51.50
N GLY A 20 18.81 -47.63 51.68
CA GLY A 20 19.37 -46.47 52.39
C GLY A 20 19.07 -45.11 51.72
N LEU A 21 18.95 -45.08 50.38
CA LEU A 21 18.48 -43.87 49.68
C LEU A 21 16.99 -43.60 49.93
N ALA A 22 16.18 -44.65 49.98
CA ALA A 22 14.77 -44.54 50.31
C ALA A 22 14.60 -43.99 51.74
N ASP A 23 15.27 -44.58 52.72
CA ASP A 23 15.17 -44.18 54.13
C ASP A 23 15.67 -42.75 54.38
N HIS A 24 16.69 -42.32 53.65
CA HIS A 24 17.24 -40.97 53.78
C HIS A 24 16.36 -39.90 53.11
N HIS A 25 15.89 -40.13 51.88
CA HIS A 25 15.19 -39.10 51.10
C HIS A 25 13.68 -39.10 51.29
N PHE A 26 13.07 -40.28 51.46
CA PHE A 26 11.62 -40.40 51.49
C PHE A 26 10.99 -39.65 52.67
N PRO A 27 11.48 -39.70 53.92
CA PRO A 27 10.87 -38.95 55.04
C PRO A 27 10.88 -37.43 54.89
N ARG A 28 11.76 -36.88 54.05
CA ARG A 28 11.89 -35.42 53.84
C ARG A 28 10.85 -34.83 52.90
N HIS A 29 9.97 -35.64 52.32
CA HIS A 29 8.89 -35.11 51.49
C HIS A 29 7.85 -34.36 52.36
N SER A 30 7.40 -33.20 51.90
CA SER A 30 6.34 -32.45 52.58
C SER A 30 4.97 -32.89 52.07
N CYS A 31 4.17 -33.52 52.95
CA CYS A 31 2.78 -33.85 52.65
C CYS A 31 1.95 -32.62 52.27
N ALA A 32 2.17 -31.48 52.92
CA ALA A 32 1.52 -30.22 52.60
C ALA A 32 1.85 -29.74 51.17
N ALA A 33 3.14 -29.76 50.80
CA ALA A 33 3.56 -29.38 49.44
C ALA A 33 2.99 -30.34 48.38
N GLN A 34 2.93 -31.63 48.67
CA GLN A 34 2.33 -32.63 47.79
C GLN A 34 0.82 -32.38 47.60
N ASN A 35 0.10 -32.09 48.68
CA ASN A 35 -1.33 -31.78 48.61
C ASN A 35 -1.61 -30.52 47.79
N VAL A 36 -0.77 -29.48 47.92
CA VAL A 36 -0.86 -28.27 47.07
C VAL A 36 -0.61 -28.61 45.60
N ARG A 37 0.40 -29.43 45.28
CA ARG A 37 0.67 -29.89 43.89
C ARG A 37 -0.51 -30.69 43.33
N MET A 38 -1.08 -31.59 44.12
CA MET A 38 -2.25 -32.40 43.73
C MET A 38 -3.49 -31.53 43.52
N ALA A 39 -3.76 -30.56 44.40
CA ALA A 39 -4.84 -29.59 44.24
C ALA A 39 -4.67 -28.74 42.98
N ARG A 40 -3.44 -28.27 42.69
CA ARG A 40 -3.11 -27.57 41.43
C ARG A 40 -3.38 -28.45 40.21
N ARG A 41 -2.97 -29.73 40.25
CA ARG A 41 -3.24 -30.70 39.17
C ARG A 41 -4.74 -30.92 38.97
N ARG A 42 -5.51 -31.11 40.05
CA ARG A 42 -6.98 -31.25 39.99
C ARG A 42 -7.64 -30.03 39.35
N ARG A 43 -7.26 -28.81 39.77
CA ARG A 43 -7.75 -27.56 39.16
C ARG A 43 -7.40 -27.46 37.67
N ARG A 44 -6.19 -27.89 37.27
CA ARG A 44 -5.78 -27.93 35.86
C ARG A 44 -6.66 -28.88 35.04
N VAL A 45 -6.86 -30.11 35.51
CA VAL A 45 -7.70 -31.12 34.84
C VAL A 45 -9.15 -30.65 34.77
N ALA A 46 -9.71 -30.09 35.85
CA ALA A 46 -11.05 -29.54 35.85
C ALA A 46 -11.19 -28.41 34.82
N ARG A 47 -10.20 -27.51 34.74
CA ARG A 47 -10.16 -26.42 33.75
C ARG A 47 -9.99 -26.91 32.32
N GLU A 48 -9.30 -28.03 32.10
CA GLU A 48 -9.16 -28.68 30.78
C GLU A 48 -10.48 -29.28 30.31
N ARG A 49 -11.28 -29.82 31.23
CA ARG A 49 -12.61 -30.38 30.93
C ARG A 49 -13.70 -29.32 30.79
N SER A 50 -13.59 -28.19 31.48
CA SER A 50 -14.56 -27.10 31.34
C SER A 50 -14.38 -26.34 30.02
N SER A 51 -15.32 -26.48 29.09
CA SER A 51 -15.47 -25.50 28.00
C SER A 51 -16.37 -24.36 28.47
N GLY A 52 -16.02 -23.13 28.12
CA GLY A 52 -16.95 -22.02 28.25
C GLY A 52 -17.94 -21.94 27.09
N GLU A 53 -18.75 -20.88 27.13
CA GLU A 53 -19.72 -20.52 26.10
C GLU A 53 -19.07 -20.50 24.71
N GLN A 54 -19.65 -21.26 23.79
CA GLN A 54 -19.31 -21.22 22.37
C GLN A 54 -20.24 -20.22 21.69
N ARG A 55 -19.68 -19.34 20.86
CA ARG A 55 -20.45 -18.38 20.05
C ARG A 55 -20.05 -18.56 18.60
N GLU A 56 -21.05 -18.70 17.75
CA GLU A 56 -20.87 -18.78 16.31
C GLU A 56 -20.50 -17.41 15.74
N CYS A 57 -19.82 -17.43 14.60
CA CYS A 57 -19.42 -16.21 13.90
C CYS A 57 -20.62 -15.58 13.20
N THR A 58 -20.86 -14.30 13.46
CA THR A 58 -21.96 -13.52 12.85
C THR A 58 -21.47 -12.48 11.83
N HIS A 59 -20.19 -12.51 11.46
CA HIS A 59 -19.60 -11.51 10.57
C HIS A 59 -19.96 -11.78 9.10
N PRO A 60 -20.44 -10.77 8.33
CA PRO A 60 -20.90 -10.97 6.95
C PRO A 60 -19.83 -11.39 5.93
N GLN A 61 -18.57 -11.03 6.18
CA GLN A 61 -17.46 -11.21 5.23
C GLN A 61 -16.38 -12.18 5.72
N ALA A 62 -16.56 -12.78 6.90
CA ALA A 62 -15.57 -13.66 7.50
C ALA A 62 -16.22 -14.78 8.33
N HIS A 63 -15.71 -16.00 8.17
CA HIS A 63 -16.06 -17.14 9.02
C HIS A 63 -14.86 -17.50 9.88
N HIS A 64 -14.93 -17.19 11.18
CA HIS A 64 -13.86 -17.53 12.11
C HIS A 64 -14.07 -18.92 12.70
N GLU A 65 -13.05 -19.76 12.61
CA GLU A 65 -13.06 -21.09 13.21
C GLU A 65 -12.77 -21.02 14.72
N HIS A 66 -13.47 -21.86 15.49
CA HIS A 66 -13.13 -22.07 16.89
C HIS A 66 -11.72 -22.62 17.05
N GLY A 67 -11.01 -22.19 18.10
CA GLY A 67 -9.58 -22.51 18.25
C GLY A 67 -8.65 -21.47 17.63
N THR A 68 -9.19 -20.40 17.05
CA THR A 68 -8.41 -19.25 16.61
C THR A 68 -8.49 -18.09 17.61
N ARG A 69 -7.51 -17.18 17.58
CA ARG A 69 -7.57 -15.92 18.35
C ARG A 69 -8.69 -15.01 17.85
N LEU A 70 -9.02 -15.04 16.56
CA LEU A 70 -10.04 -14.18 15.97
C LEU A 70 -11.42 -14.51 16.54
N ALA A 71 -11.77 -15.80 16.63
CA ALA A 71 -13.02 -16.24 17.25
C ALA A 71 -13.17 -15.80 18.71
N TYR A 72 -12.06 -15.70 19.48
CA TYR A 72 -12.10 -15.18 20.84
C TYR A 72 -12.36 -13.66 20.90
N VAL A 73 -11.69 -12.90 20.02
CA VAL A 73 -11.64 -11.44 20.08
C VAL A 73 -12.85 -10.80 19.41
N LEU A 74 -13.21 -11.29 18.22
CA LEU A 74 -14.28 -10.76 17.38
C LEU A 74 -15.62 -11.38 17.77
N ASP A 75 -15.77 -12.70 17.69
CA ASP A 75 -17.05 -13.40 17.99
C ASP A 75 -17.33 -13.52 19.50
N LYS A 76 -16.43 -13.00 20.34
CA LYS A 76 -16.48 -13.08 21.81
C LYS A 76 -16.63 -14.51 22.34
N CYS A 77 -16.25 -15.51 21.55
CA CYS A 77 -16.31 -16.90 21.97
C CYS A 77 -15.40 -17.15 23.18
N ARG A 78 -15.89 -17.91 24.16
CA ARG A 78 -15.17 -18.28 25.38
C ARG A 78 -14.98 -19.79 25.48
N CYS A 79 -15.09 -20.52 24.39
CA CYS A 79 -14.81 -21.94 24.35
C CYS A 79 -13.33 -22.21 24.69
N ARG A 80 -13.04 -23.43 25.13
CA ARG A 80 -11.68 -23.80 25.57
C ARG A 80 -10.63 -23.65 24.45
N PRO A 81 -10.85 -24.15 23.21
CA PRO A 81 -9.94 -23.94 22.10
C PRO A 81 -9.59 -22.46 21.85
N CYS A 82 -10.59 -21.57 21.84
CA CYS A 82 -10.37 -20.14 21.62
C CYS A 82 -9.54 -19.48 22.74
N ARG A 83 -9.78 -19.83 24.01
CA ARG A 83 -8.96 -19.34 25.13
C ARG A 83 -7.53 -19.85 25.07
N ASP A 84 -7.34 -21.09 24.65
CA ASP A 84 -6.01 -21.71 24.53
C ASP A 84 -5.22 -21.05 23.41
N ALA A 85 -5.86 -20.73 22.27
CA ALA A 85 -5.25 -19.98 21.18
C ALA A 85 -4.75 -18.59 21.63
N VAL A 86 -5.56 -17.87 22.42
CA VAL A 86 -5.15 -16.58 23.01
C VAL A 86 -3.98 -16.75 23.96
N ARG A 87 -4.01 -17.76 24.84
CA ARG A 87 -2.91 -18.02 25.78
C ARG A 87 -1.60 -18.33 25.06
N VAL A 88 -1.65 -19.14 24.00
CA VAL A 88 -0.49 -19.43 23.15
C VAL A 88 0.06 -18.14 22.54
N TYR A 89 -0.82 -17.31 21.98
CA TYR A 89 -0.43 -16.01 21.43
C TYR A 89 0.19 -15.07 22.47
N GLU A 90 -0.42 -14.92 23.65
CA GLU A 90 0.08 -14.07 24.73
C GLU A 90 1.40 -14.57 25.31
N SER A 91 1.58 -15.88 25.45
CA SER A 91 2.85 -16.49 25.82
C SER A 91 3.94 -16.20 24.79
N ALA A 92 3.63 -16.34 23.49
CA ALA A 92 4.58 -16.02 22.42
C ALA A 92 4.90 -14.51 22.35
N ARG A 93 3.93 -13.65 22.65
CA ARG A 93 4.13 -12.19 22.77
C ARG A 93 5.02 -11.85 23.96
N SER A 94 4.75 -12.44 25.12
CA SER A 94 5.52 -12.21 26.36
C SER A 94 6.97 -12.68 26.22
N ARG A 95 7.18 -13.85 25.61
CA ARG A 95 8.53 -14.35 25.26
C ARG A 95 9.28 -13.39 24.34
N ARG A 96 8.62 -12.88 23.29
CA ARG A 96 9.23 -11.87 22.40
C ARG A 96 9.67 -10.60 23.15
N ILE A 97 8.83 -10.08 24.03
CA ILE A 97 9.17 -8.93 24.88
C ILE A 97 10.36 -9.24 25.79
N ALA A 98 10.36 -10.40 26.47
CA ALA A 98 11.43 -10.83 27.36
C ALA A 98 12.77 -11.01 26.63
N TYR A 99 12.76 -11.46 25.38
CA TYR A 99 13.96 -11.58 24.54
C TYR A 99 14.43 -10.26 23.90
N GLY A 100 13.93 -9.11 24.37
CA GLY A 100 14.31 -7.81 23.80
C GLY A 100 13.90 -7.63 22.34
N ARG A 101 12.97 -8.47 21.84
CA ARG A 101 12.26 -8.31 20.57
C ARG A 101 10.85 -7.84 20.85
N PRO A 102 10.65 -6.63 21.43
CA PRO A 102 9.30 -6.11 21.56
C PRO A 102 8.66 -6.14 20.17
N GLY A 103 7.34 -6.29 20.12
CA GLY A 103 6.56 -5.98 18.92
C GLY A 103 6.63 -4.48 18.63
N SER A 104 7.84 -3.94 18.52
CA SER A 104 8.12 -2.56 18.21
C SER A 104 7.73 -2.39 16.76
N LEU A 105 6.56 -1.81 16.62
CA LEU A 105 6.30 -0.95 15.50
C LEU A 105 7.53 -0.04 15.33
N VAL A 106 8.25 -0.18 14.23
CA VAL A 106 9.36 0.70 13.83
C VAL A 106 8.84 1.72 12.83
N ASP A 107 9.63 2.75 12.57
CA ASP A 107 9.35 3.72 11.53
C ASP A 107 9.24 3.02 10.17
N ALA A 108 8.24 3.41 9.38
CA ALA A 108 8.03 2.91 8.03
C ALA A 108 8.83 3.70 6.97
N ASP A 109 9.36 4.87 7.32
CA ASP A 109 10.06 5.75 6.38
C ASP A 109 11.28 5.09 5.72
N PRO A 110 12.17 4.39 6.44
CA PRO A 110 13.28 3.68 5.81
C PRO A 110 12.82 2.59 4.83
N VAL A 111 11.73 1.90 5.17
CA VAL A 111 11.16 0.85 4.32
C VAL A 111 10.57 1.45 3.04
N ARG A 112 9.89 2.60 3.15
CA ARG A 112 9.35 3.32 1.99
C ARG A 112 10.47 3.81 1.07
N ALA A 113 11.49 4.45 1.63
CA ALA A 113 12.65 4.92 0.87
C ALA A 113 13.32 3.76 0.12
N HIS A 114 13.54 2.63 0.79
CA HIS A 114 14.11 1.44 0.19
C HIS A 114 13.25 0.88 -0.94
N LEU A 115 11.94 0.76 -0.76
CA LEU A 115 11.04 0.28 -1.81
C LEU A 115 11.02 1.21 -3.04
N LYS A 116 11.12 2.52 -2.82
CA LYS A 116 11.27 3.50 -3.92
C LYS A 116 12.60 3.32 -4.65
N ASP A 117 13.68 3.12 -3.92
CA ASP A 117 15.00 2.84 -4.50
C ASP A 117 15.02 1.53 -5.31
N LEU A 118 14.43 0.44 -4.80
CA LEU A 118 14.27 -0.81 -5.55
C LEU A 118 13.45 -0.60 -6.84
N SER A 119 12.41 0.24 -6.79
CA SER A 119 11.61 0.61 -7.98
C SER A 119 12.41 1.45 -8.98
N ALA A 120 13.25 2.36 -8.48
CA ALA A 120 14.20 3.11 -9.29
C ALA A 120 15.21 2.18 -9.98
N GLN A 121 15.60 1.10 -9.32
CA GLN A 121 16.46 0.05 -9.88
C GLN A 121 15.68 -0.99 -10.73
N GLY A 122 14.40 -0.75 -11.02
CA GLY A 122 13.60 -1.59 -11.94
C GLY A 122 12.89 -2.78 -11.30
N MET A 123 12.99 -2.97 -9.98
CA MET A 123 12.19 -3.94 -9.23
C MET A 123 10.96 -3.26 -8.63
N GLY A 124 9.83 -3.41 -9.31
CA GLY A 124 8.55 -2.95 -8.77
C GLY A 124 8.21 -3.57 -7.41
N TRP A 125 7.50 -2.82 -6.57
CA TRP A 125 7.21 -3.18 -5.18
C TRP A 125 6.49 -4.53 -5.02
N LYS A 126 5.70 -4.99 -6.01
CA LYS A 126 5.08 -6.32 -6.02
C LYS A 126 6.12 -7.45 -6.06
N ARG A 127 7.18 -7.28 -6.86
CA ARG A 127 8.30 -8.24 -6.90
C ARG A 127 9.11 -8.19 -5.61
N ALA A 128 9.34 -6.99 -5.07
CA ALA A 128 10.00 -6.84 -3.77
C ALA A 128 9.19 -7.49 -2.63
N ALA A 129 7.85 -7.36 -2.66
CA ALA A 129 6.95 -8.01 -1.70
C ALA A 129 7.02 -9.54 -1.78
N ALA A 130 7.02 -10.09 -3.01
CA ALA A 130 7.19 -11.51 -3.24
C ALA A 130 8.56 -12.01 -2.75
N ALA A 131 9.65 -11.28 -3.05
CA ALA A 131 11.00 -11.61 -2.60
C ALA A 131 11.13 -11.57 -1.06
N ALA A 132 10.44 -10.63 -0.40
CA ALA A 132 10.40 -10.51 1.06
C ALA A 132 9.45 -11.52 1.75
N GLY A 133 8.60 -12.22 0.98
CA GLY A 133 7.53 -13.07 1.53
C GLY A 133 6.50 -12.28 2.35
N VAL A 134 6.15 -11.07 1.88
CA VAL A 134 5.18 -10.17 2.52
C VAL A 134 3.97 -9.99 1.61
N ALA A 135 2.77 -9.99 2.20
CA ALA A 135 1.53 -9.82 1.43
C ALA A 135 1.45 -8.43 0.77
N ASN A 136 1.02 -8.38 -0.50
CA ASN A 136 0.92 -7.15 -1.29
C ASN A 136 0.14 -6.03 -0.59
N GLY A 137 -0.99 -6.35 0.05
CA GLY A 137 -1.79 -5.36 0.79
C GLY A 137 -1.05 -4.71 1.97
N THR A 138 -0.04 -5.39 2.54
CA THR A 138 0.80 -4.81 3.59
C THR A 138 1.76 -3.77 2.99
N VAL A 139 2.40 -4.09 1.87
CA VAL A 139 3.33 -3.19 1.19
C VAL A 139 2.59 -1.98 0.60
N TYR A 140 1.42 -2.21 0.00
CA TYR A 140 0.53 -1.15 -0.50
C TYR A 140 0.14 -0.18 0.62
N ALA A 141 -0.27 -0.69 1.79
CA ALA A 141 -0.62 0.17 2.92
C ALA A 141 0.58 0.93 3.54
N ILE A 142 1.81 0.43 3.35
CA ILE A 142 3.03 1.12 3.75
C ILE A 142 3.31 2.28 2.80
N LEU A 143 3.24 2.04 1.47
CA LEU A 143 3.54 3.05 0.45
C LEU A 143 2.44 4.11 0.34
N TYR A 144 1.19 3.68 0.16
CA TYR A 144 0.08 4.54 -0.29
C TYR A 144 -1.03 4.67 0.75
N GLY A 145 -1.16 3.71 1.67
CA GLY A 145 -2.25 3.68 2.65
C GLY A 145 -3.55 3.15 2.05
N LYS A 146 -4.65 3.87 2.24
CA LYS A 146 -5.95 3.67 1.56
C LYS A 146 -6.41 5.03 1.05
N LEU A 147 -5.95 5.37 -0.16
CA LEU A 147 -6.30 6.61 -0.83
C LEU A 147 -7.68 6.43 -1.49
N LEU A 148 -8.63 7.27 -1.11
CA LEU A 148 -9.92 7.43 -1.78
C LEU A 148 -9.95 8.82 -2.38
N SER A 149 -10.66 8.99 -3.50
CA SER A 149 -10.71 10.24 -4.27
C SER A 149 -11.09 11.48 -3.44
N GLN A 150 -11.74 11.27 -2.30
CA GLN A 150 -12.05 12.31 -1.31
C GLN A 150 -11.20 12.11 -0.03
N PRO A 151 -10.34 13.07 0.34
CA PRO A 151 -9.53 13.01 1.57
C PRO A 151 -10.36 12.94 2.86
N ASP A 152 -11.55 13.53 2.88
CA ASP A 152 -12.45 13.57 4.04
C ASP A 152 -13.31 12.30 4.19
N HIS A 153 -13.15 11.32 3.30
CA HIS A 153 -13.91 10.09 3.38
C HIS A 153 -13.54 9.32 4.67
N PRO A 154 -14.51 8.79 5.45
CA PRO A 154 -14.24 8.12 6.73
C PRO A 154 -13.28 6.92 6.64
N GLU A 155 -13.19 6.32 5.45
CA GLU A 155 -12.27 5.22 5.16
C GLU A 155 -10.89 5.65 4.61
N HIS A 156 -10.66 6.94 4.36
CA HIS A 156 -9.34 7.44 3.98
C HIS A 156 -8.34 7.09 5.10
N ARG A 157 -7.20 6.52 4.70
CA ARG A 157 -6.10 6.20 5.61
C ARG A 157 -4.80 6.66 4.97
N PRO A 158 -4.06 7.58 5.59
CA PRO A 158 -2.74 7.95 5.08
C PRO A 158 -1.78 6.76 5.16
N PRO A 159 -0.65 6.81 4.43
CA PRO A 159 0.39 5.79 4.50
C PRO A 159 0.80 5.47 5.94
N ARG A 160 1.01 4.19 6.24
CA ARG A 160 1.31 3.74 7.61
C ARG A 160 2.61 4.36 8.10
N LYS A 161 2.54 5.17 9.17
CA LYS A 161 3.72 5.73 9.85
C LYS A 161 4.58 4.67 10.58
N ARG A 162 4.00 3.51 10.85
CA ARG A 162 4.62 2.48 11.68
C ARG A 162 4.37 1.10 11.10
N VAL A 163 5.42 0.30 11.00
CA VAL A 163 5.40 -1.07 10.48
C VAL A 163 5.99 -2.02 11.52
N ARG A 164 5.57 -3.29 11.53
CA ARG A 164 6.18 -4.26 12.44
C ARG A 164 7.64 -4.50 12.05
N ARG A 165 8.54 -4.56 13.04
CA ARG A 165 9.98 -4.78 12.84
C ARG A 165 10.29 -5.99 11.95
N ASP A 166 9.60 -7.12 12.15
CA ASP A 166 9.78 -8.34 11.35
C ASP A 166 9.49 -8.14 9.86
N ILE A 167 8.55 -7.25 9.53
CA ILE A 167 8.21 -6.91 8.14
C ILE A 167 9.22 -5.91 7.58
N ALA A 168 9.64 -4.92 8.39
CA ALA A 168 10.66 -3.96 7.98
C ALA A 168 12.00 -4.66 7.64
N GLU A 169 12.46 -5.56 8.51
CA GLU A 169 13.70 -6.34 8.30
C GLU A 169 13.63 -7.15 7.00
N LYS A 170 12.51 -7.83 6.74
CA LYS A 170 12.32 -8.60 5.50
C LYS A 170 12.35 -7.72 4.24
N LEU A 171 11.69 -6.56 4.27
CA LEU A 171 11.64 -5.66 3.11
C LEU A 171 12.99 -4.97 2.87
N LEU A 172 13.69 -4.56 3.94
CA LEU A 172 15.02 -3.94 3.85
C LEU A 172 16.10 -4.92 3.39
N ALA A 173 15.91 -6.23 3.63
CA ALA A 173 16.85 -7.25 3.17
C ALA A 173 16.75 -7.53 1.66
N VAL A 174 15.70 -7.07 0.98
CA VAL A 174 15.54 -7.26 -0.47
C VAL A 174 16.53 -6.37 -1.20
N GLN A 175 17.33 -6.95 -2.10
CA GLN A 175 18.27 -6.24 -2.94
C GLN A 175 18.00 -6.55 -4.41
N VAL A 176 18.26 -5.57 -5.26
CA VAL A 176 18.19 -5.71 -6.72
C VAL A 176 19.58 -6.02 -7.25
N THR A 177 19.72 -7.17 -7.92
CA THR A 177 20.84 -7.44 -8.82
C THR A 177 20.28 -7.73 -10.21
N LEU A 178 19.84 -6.69 -10.90
CA LEU A 178 19.36 -6.80 -12.28
C LEU A 178 20.51 -6.51 -13.24
N ALA A 179 20.80 -7.47 -14.13
CA ALA A 179 21.65 -7.22 -15.29
C ALA A 179 20.95 -6.25 -16.25
N ALA A 180 21.70 -5.43 -16.99
CA ALA A 180 21.16 -4.41 -17.88
C ALA A 180 20.15 -4.93 -18.93
N GLY A 181 20.28 -6.20 -19.36
CA GLY A 181 19.38 -6.87 -20.29
C GLY A 181 18.14 -7.52 -19.66
N ALA A 182 17.97 -7.44 -18.34
CA ALA A 182 16.82 -8.03 -17.67
C ALA A 182 15.51 -7.36 -18.12
N LEU A 183 14.48 -8.17 -18.35
CA LEU A 183 13.16 -7.68 -18.76
C LEU A 183 12.35 -7.21 -17.53
N VAL A 184 11.87 -5.98 -17.59
CA VAL A 184 11.03 -5.34 -16.56
C VAL A 184 9.66 -4.97 -17.14
N ASP A 185 8.71 -4.65 -16.25
CA ASP A 185 7.38 -4.25 -16.68
C ASP A 185 7.45 -2.92 -17.44
N GLY A 186 6.89 -2.86 -18.65
CA GLY A 186 6.94 -1.68 -19.52
C GLY A 186 5.96 -0.57 -19.15
N THR A 187 5.08 -0.76 -18.17
CA THR A 187 3.93 0.13 -17.94
C THR A 187 4.35 1.55 -17.60
N GLY A 188 5.26 1.74 -16.64
CA GLY A 188 5.73 3.07 -16.32
C GLY A 188 6.63 3.68 -17.40
N THR A 189 7.30 2.86 -18.21
CA THR A 189 8.07 3.35 -19.36
C THR A 189 7.13 3.95 -20.41
N ARG A 190 6.02 3.25 -20.69
CA ARG A 190 4.96 3.73 -21.58
C ARG A 190 4.32 5.00 -21.11
N ARG A 191 3.84 5.02 -19.86
CA ARG A 191 3.15 6.18 -19.28
C ARG A 191 4.03 7.44 -19.31
N ARG A 192 5.32 7.32 -19.00
CA ARG A 192 6.28 8.43 -19.09
C ARG A 192 6.44 8.95 -20.52
N LEU A 193 6.61 8.07 -21.52
CA LEU A 193 6.70 8.49 -22.91
C LEU A 193 5.40 9.13 -23.42
N GLN A 194 4.25 8.52 -23.11
CA GLN A 194 2.93 9.05 -23.45
C GLN A 194 2.71 10.45 -22.86
N ALA A 195 3.14 10.65 -21.61
CA ALA A 195 3.09 11.92 -20.91
C ALA A 195 3.99 12.99 -21.56
N LEU A 196 5.21 12.64 -21.96
CA LEU A 196 6.09 13.56 -22.70
C LEU A 196 5.49 13.97 -24.06
N VAL A 197 4.84 13.03 -24.75
CA VAL A 197 4.13 13.34 -26.01
C VAL A 197 2.95 14.27 -25.76
N ALA A 198 2.22 14.10 -24.65
CA ALA A 198 1.11 14.98 -24.29
C ALA A 198 1.53 16.44 -24.10
N ILE A 199 2.70 16.70 -23.52
CA ILE A 199 3.25 18.05 -23.33
C ILE A 199 4.02 18.59 -24.57
N GLY A 200 4.02 17.85 -25.68
CA GLY A 200 4.50 18.33 -26.97
C GLY A 200 5.84 17.77 -27.44
N TRP A 201 6.44 16.80 -26.74
CA TRP A 201 7.65 16.15 -27.24
C TRP A 201 7.32 15.16 -28.35
N SER A 202 7.81 15.41 -29.57
CA SER A 202 7.56 14.49 -30.69
C SER A 202 8.27 13.15 -30.50
N MET A 203 7.66 12.05 -30.96
CA MET A 203 8.25 10.72 -30.90
C MET A 203 9.62 10.63 -31.59
N SER A 204 9.84 11.38 -32.67
CA SER A 204 11.13 11.46 -33.37
C SER A 204 12.20 12.13 -32.52
N GLU A 205 11.84 13.17 -31.77
CA GLU A 205 12.77 13.88 -30.88
C GLU A 205 13.09 13.05 -29.64
N LEU A 206 12.10 12.38 -29.04
CA LEU A 206 12.31 11.42 -27.96
C LEU A 206 13.22 10.27 -28.42
N GLY A 207 12.97 9.73 -29.62
CA GLY A 207 13.81 8.72 -30.24
C GLY A 207 15.25 9.19 -30.44
N ARG A 208 15.45 10.41 -30.96
CA ARG A 208 16.79 11.00 -31.15
C ARG A 208 17.56 11.11 -29.83
N ARG A 209 16.90 11.60 -28.77
CA ARG A 209 17.52 11.75 -27.44
C ARG A 209 17.86 10.42 -26.78
N LEU A 210 17.05 9.38 -27.01
CA LEU A 210 17.27 8.04 -26.49
C LEU A 210 18.19 7.17 -27.39
N GLY A 211 18.59 7.68 -28.56
CA GLY A 211 19.39 6.93 -29.54
C GLY A 211 18.60 5.82 -30.24
N TRP A 212 17.29 5.94 -30.36
CA TRP A 212 16.41 4.92 -30.93
C TRP A 212 15.98 5.22 -32.36
N GLN A 213 15.77 4.15 -33.13
CA GLN A 213 15.09 4.24 -34.41
C GLN A 213 13.58 4.47 -34.23
N PRO A 214 12.95 5.36 -35.03
CA PRO A 214 11.53 5.72 -34.89
C PRO A 214 10.56 4.55 -34.89
N ALA A 215 10.85 3.49 -35.64
CA ALA A 215 10.02 2.29 -35.75
C ALA A 215 9.89 1.52 -34.41
N ASN A 216 10.93 1.56 -33.56
CA ASN A 216 10.92 0.88 -32.26
C ASN A 216 10.20 1.70 -31.19
N ALA A 217 10.22 3.03 -31.31
CA ALA A 217 9.58 3.94 -30.34
C ALA A 217 8.05 3.76 -30.32
N TRP A 218 7.41 3.55 -31.48
CA TRP A 218 5.95 3.36 -31.53
C TRP A 218 5.50 2.09 -30.81
N LYS A 219 6.18 0.96 -31.06
CA LYS A 219 5.91 -0.30 -30.37
C LYS A 219 6.11 -0.20 -28.87
N LEU A 220 7.13 0.56 -28.44
CA LEU A 220 7.41 0.73 -27.02
C LEU A 220 6.29 1.52 -26.32
N VAL A 221 5.74 2.55 -26.99
CA VAL A 221 4.70 3.43 -26.43
C VAL A 221 3.29 2.81 -26.43
N THR A 222 2.99 1.98 -27.43
CA THR A 222 1.64 1.40 -27.64
C THR A 222 1.51 -0.07 -27.29
N GLY A 223 2.60 -0.83 -27.21
CA GLY A 223 2.57 -2.26 -26.93
C GLY A 223 2.37 -2.60 -25.46
N GLU A 224 2.03 -3.85 -25.13
CA GLU A 224 1.76 -4.30 -23.75
C GLU A 224 2.89 -5.16 -23.13
N GLY A 225 4.06 -5.18 -23.77
CA GLY A 225 5.17 -6.06 -23.40
C GLY A 225 6.09 -5.58 -22.27
N GLN A 226 7.05 -6.44 -21.95
CA GLN A 226 8.21 -6.10 -21.10
C GLN A 226 9.24 -5.28 -21.87
N VAL A 227 10.03 -4.48 -21.16
CA VAL A 227 11.13 -3.67 -21.71
C VAL A 227 12.43 -4.04 -21.02
N THR A 228 13.57 -3.80 -21.65
CA THR A 228 14.85 -4.02 -20.95
C THR A 228 15.02 -2.99 -19.82
N HIS A 229 15.69 -3.38 -18.75
CA HIS A 229 16.01 -2.50 -17.63
C HIS A 229 16.77 -1.24 -18.11
N HIS A 230 17.72 -1.40 -19.04
CA HIS A 230 18.43 -0.29 -19.65
C HIS A 230 17.48 0.70 -20.36
N THR A 231 16.54 0.21 -21.15
CA THR A 231 15.52 1.04 -21.82
C THR A 231 14.66 1.79 -20.80
N ALA A 232 14.18 1.11 -19.76
CA ALA A 232 13.36 1.73 -18.72
C ALA A 232 14.12 2.83 -17.96
N ALA A 233 15.39 2.58 -17.61
CA ALA A 233 16.25 3.54 -16.94
C ALA A 233 16.51 4.78 -17.81
N GLY A 234 16.80 4.60 -19.10
CA GLY A 234 17.01 5.71 -20.05
C GLY A 234 15.76 6.58 -20.22
N VAL A 235 14.57 5.97 -20.32
CA VAL A 235 13.30 6.72 -20.39
C VAL A 235 13.00 7.48 -19.11
N ARG A 236 13.28 6.89 -17.94
CA ARG A 236 13.09 7.57 -16.66
C ARG A 236 13.97 8.80 -16.57
N ALA A 237 15.27 8.68 -16.88
CA ALA A 237 16.19 9.80 -16.88
C ALA A 237 15.72 10.93 -17.82
N LEU A 238 15.25 10.57 -19.02
CA LEU A 238 14.70 11.56 -19.96
C LEU A 238 13.40 12.21 -19.45
N TYR A 239 12.53 11.44 -18.81
CA TYR A 239 11.31 11.97 -18.21
C TYR A 239 11.62 12.97 -17.09
N ASP A 240 12.56 12.63 -16.19
CA ASP A 240 12.96 13.49 -15.09
C ASP A 240 13.56 14.84 -15.59
N GLU A 241 14.20 14.84 -16.76
CA GLU A 241 14.68 16.07 -17.42
C GLU A 241 13.53 16.91 -18.01
N LEU A 242 12.54 16.28 -18.66
CA LEU A 242 11.63 16.95 -19.58
C LEU A 242 10.19 17.14 -19.08
N TRP A 243 9.78 16.47 -18.00
CA TRP A 243 8.38 16.42 -17.58
C TRP A 243 7.74 17.79 -17.31
N ASN A 244 8.52 18.79 -16.88
CA ASN A 244 8.06 20.16 -16.63
C ASN A 244 8.46 21.15 -17.73
N GLN A 245 9.00 20.66 -18.85
CA GLN A 245 9.50 21.47 -19.95
C GLN A 245 8.66 21.20 -21.20
N PRO A 246 7.53 21.91 -21.40
CA PRO A 246 6.87 21.88 -22.69
C PRO A 246 7.82 22.42 -23.77
N VAL A 247 7.72 21.89 -24.99
CA VAL A 247 8.63 22.30 -26.08
C VAL A 247 8.38 23.77 -26.44
N THR A 248 9.35 24.65 -26.13
CA THR A 248 9.30 26.10 -26.38
C THR A 248 10.26 26.53 -27.50
N GLY A 249 10.04 26.02 -28.71
CA GLY A 249 10.74 26.52 -29.92
C GLY A 249 10.04 27.73 -30.53
N SER A 250 10.81 28.75 -30.94
CA SER A 250 10.26 29.91 -31.67
C SER A 250 10.02 29.59 -33.15
N ASP A 251 10.73 28.60 -33.69
CA ASP A 251 10.67 28.19 -35.09
C ASP A 251 9.37 27.44 -35.44
N ARG A 252 8.93 27.61 -36.68
CA ARG A 252 7.66 27.07 -37.17
C ARG A 252 7.63 25.54 -37.18
N ALA A 253 8.78 24.89 -37.41
CA ALA A 253 8.87 23.43 -37.48
C ALA A 253 8.69 22.80 -36.10
N THR A 254 9.37 23.32 -35.08
CA THR A 254 9.24 22.89 -33.68
C THR A 254 7.83 23.08 -33.18
N LYS A 255 7.22 24.25 -33.40
CA LYS A 255 5.80 24.50 -33.04
C LYS A 255 4.85 23.49 -33.69
N THR A 256 5.03 23.24 -34.98
CA THR A 256 4.21 22.27 -35.73
C THR A 256 4.39 20.86 -35.18
N SER A 257 5.62 20.46 -34.86
CA SER A 257 5.92 19.14 -34.29
C SER A 257 5.29 18.95 -32.91
N ALA A 258 5.35 19.98 -32.05
CA ALA A 258 4.77 19.96 -30.72
C ALA A 258 3.25 19.90 -30.76
N THR A 259 2.62 20.70 -31.63
CA THR A 259 1.17 20.63 -31.85
C THR A 259 0.74 19.25 -32.34
N ARG A 260 1.46 18.64 -33.28
CA ARG A 260 1.17 17.28 -33.76
C ARG A 260 1.32 16.23 -32.66
N ALA A 261 2.34 16.35 -31.82
CA ALA A 261 2.56 15.45 -30.68
C ALA A 261 1.41 15.53 -29.67
N SER A 262 1.02 16.72 -29.23
CA SER A 262 -0.11 16.88 -28.30
C SER A 262 -1.45 16.45 -28.92
N GLN A 263 -1.67 16.70 -30.22
CA GLN A 263 -2.86 16.18 -30.92
C GLN A 263 -2.87 14.66 -31.00
N LEU A 264 -1.72 14.03 -31.24
CA LEU A 264 -1.58 12.57 -31.23
C LEU A 264 -1.90 11.98 -29.86
N ALA A 265 -1.36 12.59 -28.80
CA ALA A 265 -1.68 12.21 -27.42
C ALA A 265 -3.19 12.31 -27.16
N GLY A 266 -3.81 13.43 -27.52
CA GLY A 266 -5.26 13.63 -27.36
C GLY A 266 -6.10 12.58 -28.11
N ARG A 267 -5.70 12.19 -29.33
CA ARG A 267 -6.41 11.16 -30.12
C ARG A 267 -6.29 9.77 -29.53
N ASN A 268 -5.19 9.47 -28.84
CA ASN A 268 -4.95 8.17 -28.21
C ASN A 268 -5.29 8.15 -26.71
N GLY A 269 -5.83 9.25 -26.16
CA GLY A 269 -6.15 9.36 -24.73
C GLY A 269 -4.94 9.36 -23.80
N TRP A 270 -3.77 9.77 -24.31
CA TRP A 270 -2.55 9.82 -23.51
C TRP A 270 -2.56 11.02 -22.56
N LEU A 271 -2.26 10.76 -21.30
CA LEU A 271 -2.38 11.72 -20.23
C LEU A 271 -1.04 12.44 -19.95
N PRO A 272 -1.07 13.73 -19.56
CA PRO A 272 0.13 14.50 -19.26
C PRO A 272 0.82 14.04 -17.96
N PRO A 273 2.06 14.50 -17.68
CA PRO A 273 2.83 14.14 -16.48
C PRO A 273 2.02 14.31 -15.18
N LEU A 274 1.37 15.46 -15.02
CA LEU A 274 0.59 15.80 -13.81
C LEU A 274 -0.67 14.94 -13.61
N ALA A 275 -1.06 14.13 -14.59
CA ALA A 275 -2.14 13.16 -14.43
C ALA A 275 -1.72 11.92 -13.65
N TRP A 276 -0.41 11.66 -13.57
CA TRP A 276 0.16 10.52 -12.91
C TRP A 276 0.82 10.95 -11.59
N ASP A 277 0.58 10.19 -10.54
CA ASP A 277 1.39 10.25 -9.33
C ASP A 277 2.73 9.56 -9.60
N ASP A 278 3.84 10.27 -9.35
CA ASP A 278 5.21 9.81 -9.60
C ASP A 278 5.52 8.48 -8.88
N ASP A 279 4.88 8.21 -7.74
CA ASP A 279 5.05 6.97 -6.98
C ASP A 279 4.17 5.82 -7.50
N LEU A 280 3.19 6.10 -8.36
CA LEU A 280 2.21 5.12 -8.85
C LEU A 280 2.28 4.89 -10.37
N ILE A 281 3.00 5.74 -11.11
CA ILE A 281 3.13 5.65 -12.56
C ILE A 281 3.64 4.27 -13.03
N ASP A 282 4.43 3.58 -12.22
CA ASP A 282 4.97 2.23 -12.50
C ASP A 282 3.98 1.08 -12.19
N ASP A 283 2.88 1.32 -11.45
CA ASP A 283 1.90 0.27 -11.13
C ASP A 283 0.81 0.15 -12.21
N PRO A 284 0.68 -0.99 -12.92
CA PRO A 284 -0.37 -1.17 -13.93
C PRO A 284 -1.79 -1.05 -13.39
N ALA A 285 -2.00 -1.27 -12.09
CA ALA A 285 -3.30 -1.08 -11.46
C ALA A 285 -3.59 0.36 -11.03
N SER A 286 -2.61 1.27 -11.12
CA SER A 286 -2.82 2.69 -10.80
C SER A 286 -3.74 3.33 -11.83
N THR A 287 -4.74 4.03 -11.32
CA THR A 287 -5.57 4.97 -12.08
C THR A 287 -4.95 6.37 -11.98
N PRO A 288 -4.96 7.15 -13.07
CA PRO A 288 -4.51 8.53 -13.07
C PRO A 288 -5.36 9.38 -12.12
N SER A 289 -4.75 10.39 -11.51
CA SER A 289 -5.41 11.28 -10.53
C SER A 289 -6.46 12.18 -11.17
N CYS A 290 -6.39 12.40 -12.48
CA CYS A 290 -7.47 13.02 -13.23
C CYS A 290 -8.34 11.94 -13.87
N GLU A 291 -9.59 11.84 -13.44
CA GLU A 291 -10.61 11.11 -14.17
C GLU A 291 -10.67 11.66 -15.60
N SER A 292 -10.36 10.78 -16.56
CA SER A 292 -10.77 10.81 -17.97
C SER A 292 -11.15 12.17 -18.58
N GLY A 293 -10.20 12.78 -19.29
CA GLY A 293 -10.40 13.02 -20.72
C GLY A 293 -11.54 13.93 -21.18
N THR A 294 -12.08 14.83 -20.36
CA THR A 294 -12.70 16.06 -20.86
C THR A 294 -11.73 17.20 -20.60
N ARG A 295 -11.33 17.88 -21.67
CA ARG A 295 -10.74 19.22 -21.67
C ARG A 295 -11.36 19.99 -20.50
N ARG A 296 -10.64 20.08 -19.36
CA ARG A 296 -11.14 20.46 -18.02
C ARG A 296 -12.36 21.34 -18.20
N ASP A 297 -13.53 20.75 -18.05
CA ASP A 297 -14.77 21.49 -18.17
C ASP A 297 -14.79 22.40 -16.96
N ALA A 298 -14.14 23.56 -17.09
CA ALA A 298 -13.88 24.48 -15.99
C ALA A 298 -15.18 25.10 -15.47
N LEU A 299 -16.34 24.53 -15.82
CA LEU A 299 -17.64 24.87 -15.29
C LEU A 299 -17.64 24.76 -13.77
N GLU A 300 -17.07 23.71 -13.18
CA GLU A 300 -17.00 23.58 -11.71
C GLU A 300 -16.19 24.73 -11.10
N ASP A 301 -15.03 25.04 -11.68
CA ASP A 301 -14.18 26.17 -11.25
C ASP A 301 -14.88 27.53 -11.45
N ILE A 302 -15.59 27.72 -12.58
CA ILE A 302 -16.38 28.92 -12.89
C ILE A 302 -17.53 29.07 -11.88
N VAL A 303 -18.25 27.99 -11.57
CA VAL A 303 -19.36 27.98 -10.61
C VAL A 303 -18.85 28.32 -9.22
N TRP A 304 -17.74 27.71 -8.80
CA TRP A 304 -17.12 27.97 -7.50
C TRP A 304 -16.68 29.44 -7.38
N LEU A 305 -15.95 29.98 -8.37
CA LEU A 305 -15.52 31.38 -8.36
C LEU A 305 -16.70 32.36 -8.44
N ALA A 306 -17.74 32.02 -9.21
CA ALA A 306 -18.96 32.81 -9.29
C ALA A 306 -19.72 32.83 -7.95
N ASP A 307 -19.63 31.76 -7.16
CA ASP A 307 -20.26 31.67 -5.83
C ASP A 307 -19.48 32.47 -4.77
N GLN A 308 -18.17 32.62 -4.95
CA GLN A 308 -17.34 33.55 -4.17
C GLN A 308 -17.57 35.03 -4.52
N GLY A 309 -18.48 35.32 -5.47
CA GLY A 309 -18.83 36.69 -5.87
C GLY A 309 -17.85 37.34 -6.84
N GLU A 310 -16.98 36.57 -7.50
CA GLU A 310 -16.09 37.12 -8.52
C GLU A 310 -16.85 37.55 -9.79
N THR A 311 -16.33 38.56 -10.48
CA THR A 311 -16.89 39.05 -11.76
C THR A 311 -16.44 38.19 -12.93
N LEU A 312 -17.17 38.24 -14.06
CA LEU A 312 -16.82 37.49 -15.28
C LEU A 312 -15.36 37.70 -15.71
N THR A 313 -14.88 38.95 -15.66
CA THR A 313 -13.50 39.32 -16.01
C THR A 313 -12.47 38.76 -15.02
N ALA A 314 -12.79 38.69 -13.73
CA ALA A 314 -11.92 38.13 -12.72
C ALA A 314 -11.80 36.60 -12.88
N ILE A 315 -12.92 35.93 -13.10
CA ILE A 315 -12.99 34.49 -13.38
C ILE A 315 -12.19 34.15 -14.65
N ALA A 316 -12.39 34.90 -15.72
CA ALA A 316 -11.65 34.72 -16.98
C ALA A 316 -10.14 34.86 -16.78
N ARG A 317 -9.70 35.84 -15.99
CA ARG A 317 -8.28 36.04 -15.65
C ARG A 317 -7.73 34.90 -14.79
N HIS A 318 -8.50 34.45 -13.78
CA HIS A 318 -8.10 33.39 -12.86
C HIS A 318 -7.88 32.06 -13.59
N LEU A 319 -8.77 31.77 -14.55
CA LEU A 319 -8.71 30.55 -15.35
C LEU A 319 -7.87 30.69 -16.63
N GLN A 320 -7.28 31.87 -16.87
CA GLN A 320 -6.52 32.20 -18.07
C GLN A 320 -7.30 31.92 -19.37
N LEU A 321 -8.60 32.25 -19.37
CA LEU A 321 -9.50 32.11 -20.52
C LEU A 321 -9.94 33.48 -21.03
N ALA A 322 -10.32 33.55 -22.31
CA ALA A 322 -11.05 34.71 -22.80
C ALA A 322 -12.46 34.73 -22.22
N GLU A 323 -13.00 35.92 -21.93
CA GLU A 323 -14.38 36.08 -21.41
C GLU A 323 -15.40 35.37 -22.30
N SER A 324 -15.26 35.47 -23.62
CA SER A 324 -16.11 34.78 -24.60
C SER A 324 -16.11 33.26 -24.45
N THR A 325 -15.01 32.67 -23.97
CA THR A 325 -14.89 31.22 -23.73
C THR A 325 -15.63 30.82 -22.44
N VAL A 326 -15.61 31.67 -21.42
CA VAL A 326 -16.37 31.47 -20.18
C VAL A 326 -17.88 31.56 -20.47
N GLU A 327 -18.30 32.56 -21.26
CA GLU A 327 -19.70 32.73 -21.67
C GLU A 327 -20.22 31.54 -22.50
N GLN A 328 -19.44 31.08 -23.48
CA GLN A 328 -19.81 29.96 -24.32
C GLN A 328 -19.98 28.66 -23.52
N ARG A 329 -19.18 28.47 -22.46
CA ARG A 329 -19.28 27.33 -21.56
C ARG A 329 -20.53 27.41 -20.68
N LEU A 330 -20.79 28.56 -20.05
CA LEU A 330 -22.02 28.75 -19.27
C LEU A 330 -23.28 28.49 -20.11
N ARG A 331 -23.29 28.93 -21.39
CA ARG A 331 -24.39 28.65 -22.32
C ARG A 331 -24.51 27.18 -22.71
N ARG A 332 -23.38 26.49 -22.93
CA ARG A 332 -23.35 25.07 -23.29
C ARG A 332 -23.90 24.17 -22.17
N HIS A 333 -23.74 24.59 -20.92
CA HIS A 333 -24.17 23.84 -19.73
C HIS A 333 -25.47 24.38 -19.11
N ASP A 334 -26.22 25.20 -19.86
CA ASP A 334 -27.52 25.75 -19.46
C ASP A 334 -27.48 26.57 -18.15
N ARG A 335 -26.32 27.17 -17.83
CA ARG A 335 -26.11 28.03 -16.65
C ARG A 335 -26.22 29.51 -17.00
N VAL A 336 -27.30 29.88 -17.67
CA VAL A 336 -27.58 31.27 -18.06
C VAL A 336 -27.87 32.14 -16.83
N ASP A 337 -28.34 31.53 -15.74
CA ASP A 337 -28.50 32.13 -14.41
C ASP A 337 -27.21 32.79 -13.91
N LEU A 338 -26.08 32.07 -14.01
CA LEU A 338 -24.78 32.59 -13.59
C LEU A 338 -24.27 33.67 -14.54
N LEU A 339 -24.56 33.56 -15.83
CA LEU A 339 -24.17 34.57 -16.80
C LEU A 339 -24.85 35.93 -16.51
N HIS A 340 -26.13 35.92 -16.13
CA HIS A 340 -26.85 37.12 -15.70
C HIS A 340 -26.32 37.68 -14.38
N ARG A 341 -25.91 36.82 -13.45
CA ARG A 341 -25.33 37.24 -12.16
C ARG A 341 -23.95 37.88 -12.33
N LEU A 342 -23.13 37.34 -13.25
CA LEU A 342 -21.75 37.78 -13.50
C LEU A 342 -21.64 39.02 -14.39
N ARG A 343 -22.73 39.39 -15.08
CA ARG A 343 -22.90 40.64 -15.81
C ARG A 343 -23.96 41.49 -15.13
N PRO A 344 -23.61 42.39 -14.20
CA PRO A 344 -24.58 43.37 -13.74
C PRO A 344 -25.09 44.15 -14.96
N VAL A 345 -26.38 44.05 -15.23
CA VAL A 345 -27.06 44.88 -16.23
C VAL A 345 -26.81 46.32 -15.81
N ALA A 346 -26.14 47.09 -16.65
CA ALA A 346 -26.03 48.53 -16.45
C ALA A 346 -27.46 49.09 -16.35
N ALA A 347 -27.80 49.65 -15.19
CA ALA A 347 -28.96 50.49 -15.02
C ALA A 347 -28.74 51.83 -15.71
#